data_AF-A0A6L8RKK1-F1
#
_entry.id   AF-A0A6L8RKK1-F1
#
_cell.length_a   1.000
_cell.length_b   1.000
_cell.length_c   1.000
_cell.angle_alpha   90.00
_cell.angle_beta   90.00
_cell.angle_gamma   90.00
#
_symmetry.space_group_name_H-M   'P 1'
#
loop_
_entity.id
_entity.type
_entity.pdbx_description
1 polymer ?
#
loop_
_entity_poly.entity_id
_entity_poly.type
_entity_poly.pdbx_seq_one_letter_code
_entity_poly.pdbx_strand_id
1 'polypeptide(L)'
;METLFVTESRELLFTGTEDIDVRPLHSPVLHYEGDSREVALRAAHEAAAASKVEACQRGFARWVATVSEITLDGEEFTESEETVNTVDPLDRVPVLRTLAREAAARRADGKIIRDIAGHTEPVGSARCGGDIYSLYRVEGSAFGDFTCYRVGRAPYNGTLYLPAGFHDYGIATLRGLFAALEGGQCEFLCEYQDEIDEVYHGLFEKRI
;
A
#
# COMPACT_ATOMS: atom_id res chain seq x y z
N MET A 1 -40.14 4.13 13.42
CA MET A 1 -38.71 3.84 13.57
C MET A 1 -38.34 2.51 12.94
N GLU A 2 -37.95 2.58 11.66
CA GLU A 2 -37.25 1.49 10.98
C GLU A 2 -35.75 1.80 11.02
N THR A 3 -34.93 0.75 11.12
CA THR A 3 -33.46 0.88 11.13
C THR A 3 -32.91 0.20 9.90
N LEU A 4 -32.08 0.93 9.16
CA LEU A 4 -31.40 0.46 7.97
C LEU A 4 -29.89 0.53 8.20
N PHE A 5 -29.16 -0.46 7.72
CA PHE A 5 -27.71 -0.49 7.69
C PHE A 5 -27.24 -0.30 6.25
N VAL A 6 -26.34 0.64 6.06
CA VAL A 6 -25.72 0.95 4.77
C VAL A 6 -24.24 0.63 4.88
N THR A 7 -23.71 -0.08 3.90
CA THR A 7 -22.28 -0.32 3.74
C THR A 7 -21.79 0.32 2.47
N GLU A 8 -20.86 1.23 2.62
CA GLU A 8 -20.30 2.01 1.55
C GLU A 8 -18.79 2.01 1.61
N SER A 9 -18.12 2.28 0.50
CA SER A 9 -16.67 2.51 0.52
C SER A 9 -16.28 3.74 -0.26
N ARG A 10 -15.23 4.41 0.23
CA ARG A 10 -14.58 5.53 -0.46
C ARG A 10 -13.09 5.25 -0.62
N GLU A 11 -12.53 5.74 -1.71
CA GLU A 11 -11.09 5.75 -1.91
C GLU A 11 -10.48 6.91 -1.13
N LEU A 12 -9.68 6.58 -0.12
CA LEU A 12 -9.07 7.54 0.79
C LEU A 12 -7.55 7.46 0.66
N LEU A 13 -6.89 8.62 0.69
CA LEU A 13 -5.45 8.78 0.77
C LEU A 13 -5.03 9.14 2.19
N PHE A 14 -4.33 8.24 2.87
CA PHE A 14 -3.72 8.53 4.16
C PHE A 14 -2.37 9.23 3.95
N THR A 15 -2.28 10.50 4.36
CA THR A 15 -1.08 11.34 4.15
C THR A 15 -0.05 11.25 5.28
N GLY A 16 -0.29 10.39 6.27
CA GLY A 16 0.44 10.38 7.53
C GLY A 16 -0.18 11.26 8.61
N THR A 17 -0.95 12.29 8.24
CA THR A 17 -1.64 13.16 9.22
C THR A 17 -3.15 13.00 9.19
N GLU A 18 -3.71 12.81 7.99
CA GLU A 18 -5.15 12.77 7.78
C GLU A 18 -5.50 11.83 6.62
N ASP A 19 -6.79 11.53 6.52
CA ASP A 19 -7.39 10.86 5.37
C ASP A 19 -8.05 11.87 4.45
N ILE A 20 -7.65 11.86 3.18
CA ILE A 20 -8.21 12.71 2.15
C ILE A 20 -9.05 11.84 1.21
N ASP A 21 -10.31 12.21 1.02
CA ASP A 21 -11.13 11.62 -0.03
C ASP A 21 -10.55 11.96 -1.41
N VAL A 22 -10.19 10.94 -2.18
CA VAL A 22 -9.57 11.09 -3.50
C VAL A 22 -10.59 11.55 -4.53
N ARG A 23 -11.87 11.22 -4.34
CA ARG A 23 -12.96 11.50 -5.29
C ARG A 23 -14.19 12.06 -4.55
N PRO A 24 -14.09 13.23 -3.90
CA PRO A 24 -15.13 13.76 -3.01
C PRO A 24 -16.43 14.13 -3.73
N LEU A 25 -16.38 14.31 -5.06
CA LEU A 25 -17.56 14.62 -5.89
C LEU A 25 -18.26 13.38 -6.44
N HIS A 26 -17.72 12.17 -6.21
CA HIS A 26 -18.35 10.93 -6.61
C HIS A 26 -19.12 10.34 -5.44
N SER A 27 -20.27 9.74 -5.74
CA SER A 27 -20.97 8.94 -4.75
C SER A 27 -20.08 7.80 -4.28
N PRO A 28 -20.14 7.46 -2.98
CA PRO A 28 -19.48 6.27 -2.47
C PRO A 28 -19.98 5.01 -3.19
N VAL A 29 -19.17 3.97 -3.18
CA VAL A 29 -19.57 2.67 -3.73
C VAL A 29 -20.42 1.96 -2.70
N LEU A 30 -21.69 1.75 -3.01
CA LEU A 30 -22.64 1.00 -2.19
C LEU A 30 -22.39 -0.51 -2.33
N HIS A 31 -22.22 -1.19 -1.20
CA HIS A 31 -22.03 -2.64 -1.12
C HIS A 31 -23.24 -3.35 -0.53
N TYR A 32 -23.92 -2.72 0.44
CA TYR A 32 -25.10 -3.28 1.09
C TYR A 32 -26.02 -2.18 1.59
N GLU A 33 -27.31 -2.43 1.51
CA GLU A 33 -28.38 -1.63 2.11
C GLU A 33 -29.48 -2.59 2.57
N GLY A 34 -29.81 -2.58 3.86
CA GLY A 34 -30.85 -3.46 4.40
C GLY A 34 -30.93 -3.45 5.93
N ASP A 35 -31.77 -4.32 6.50
CA ASP A 35 -32.08 -4.36 7.93
C ASP A 35 -31.09 -5.19 8.78
N SER A 36 -30.06 -5.78 8.16
CA SER A 36 -29.13 -6.67 8.84
C SER A 36 -27.75 -6.06 9.03
N ARG A 37 -27.45 -5.70 10.28
CA ARG A 37 -26.11 -5.25 10.70
C ARG A 37 -25.01 -6.29 10.40
N GLU A 38 -25.32 -7.57 10.56
CA GLU A 38 -24.33 -8.63 10.32
C GLU A 38 -23.95 -8.71 8.84
N VAL A 39 -24.93 -8.60 7.94
CA VAL A 39 -24.68 -8.61 6.49
C VAL A 39 -23.92 -7.34 6.08
N ALA A 40 -24.27 -6.19 6.66
CA ALA A 40 -23.54 -4.94 6.43
C ALA A 40 -22.05 -5.05 6.83
N LEU A 41 -21.77 -5.54 8.04
CA LEU A 41 -20.39 -5.76 8.50
C LEU A 41 -19.62 -6.74 7.61
N ARG A 42 -20.29 -7.82 7.17
CA ARG A 42 -19.68 -8.79 6.26
C ARG A 42 -19.33 -8.16 4.92
N ALA A 43 -20.23 -7.38 4.33
CA ALA A 43 -19.99 -6.65 3.10
C ALA A 43 -18.81 -5.66 3.26
N ALA A 44 -18.68 -5.00 4.41
CA ALA A 44 -17.56 -4.09 4.68
C ALA A 44 -16.21 -4.84 4.72
N HIS A 45 -16.17 -6.01 5.38
CA HIS A 45 -14.97 -6.84 5.41
C HIS A 45 -14.61 -7.43 4.05
N GLU A 46 -15.59 -7.85 3.25
CA GLU A 46 -15.38 -8.34 1.88
C GLU A 46 -14.84 -7.23 0.97
N ALA A 47 -15.44 -6.04 1.01
CA ALA A 47 -14.99 -4.87 0.25
C ALA A 47 -13.57 -4.46 0.66
N ALA A 48 -13.29 -4.41 1.96
CA ALA A 48 -11.95 -4.10 2.46
C ALA A 48 -10.94 -5.15 2.01
N ALA A 49 -11.23 -6.45 2.16
CA ALA A 49 -10.33 -7.53 1.77
C ALA A 49 -9.97 -7.50 0.27
N ALA A 50 -10.89 -7.07 -0.59
CA ALA A 50 -10.64 -6.87 -2.01
C ALA A 50 -9.83 -5.60 -2.33
N SER A 51 -9.74 -4.64 -1.39
CA SER A 51 -8.97 -3.42 -1.57
C SER A 51 -7.47 -3.67 -1.43
N LYS A 52 -6.73 -3.11 -2.38
CA LYS A 52 -5.27 -2.95 -2.32
C LYS A 52 -4.90 -1.69 -1.54
N VAL A 53 -3.71 -1.69 -0.96
CA VAL A 53 -3.06 -0.49 -0.40
C VAL A 53 -1.99 -0.06 -1.39
N GLU A 54 -2.17 1.09 -2.02
CA GLU A 54 -1.26 1.60 -3.03
C GLU A 54 -0.43 2.76 -2.47
N ALA A 55 0.89 2.73 -2.66
CA ALA A 55 1.74 3.86 -2.35
C ALA A 55 1.66 4.92 -3.47
N CYS A 56 1.41 6.17 -3.10
CA CYS A 56 1.54 7.31 -4.01
C CYS A 56 2.45 8.37 -3.37
N GLN A 57 2.99 9.32 -4.13
CA GLN A 57 3.97 10.29 -3.59
C GLN A 57 3.56 10.91 -2.24
N ARG A 58 2.26 11.15 -2.04
CA ARG A 58 1.69 11.81 -0.86
C ARG A 58 1.26 10.89 0.28
N GLY A 59 1.35 9.56 0.14
CA GLY A 59 0.97 8.62 1.19
C GLY A 59 0.40 7.30 0.65
N PHE A 60 -0.55 6.72 1.37
CA PHE A 60 -1.14 5.40 1.05
C PHE A 60 -2.61 5.53 0.65
N ALA A 61 -2.92 5.22 -0.60
CA ALA A 61 -4.28 5.19 -1.14
C ALA A 61 -4.90 3.80 -0.94
N ARG A 62 -6.16 3.74 -0.51
CA ARG A 62 -6.92 2.49 -0.34
C ARG A 62 -8.41 2.77 -0.27
N TRP A 63 -9.23 1.74 -0.46
CA TRP A 63 -10.67 1.83 -0.25
C TRP A 63 -11.02 1.50 1.19
N VAL A 64 -11.60 2.46 1.89
CA VAL A 64 -12.08 2.30 3.27
C VAL A 64 -13.58 2.06 3.23
N ALA A 65 -14.03 0.98 3.86
CA ALA A 65 -15.45 0.66 3.97
C ALA A 65 -16.01 1.18 5.30
N THR A 66 -17.17 1.81 5.25
CA THR A 66 -17.91 2.30 6.42
C THR A 66 -19.28 1.64 6.48
N VAL A 67 -19.69 1.26 7.68
CA VAL A 67 -21.05 0.81 7.97
C VAL A 67 -21.75 1.92 8.74
N SER A 68 -22.83 2.44 8.18
CA SER A 68 -23.70 3.43 8.80
C SER A 68 -25.02 2.80 9.22
N GLU A 69 -25.56 3.25 10.35
CA GLU A 69 -26.92 2.99 10.79
C GLU A 69 -27.78 4.22 10.46
N ILE A 70 -28.89 4.01 9.76
CA ILE A 70 -29.85 5.04 9.37
C ILE A 70 -31.16 4.73 10.08
N THR A 71 -31.64 5.69 10.87
CA THR A 71 -32.97 5.59 11.52
C THR A 71 -33.99 6.37 10.70
N LEU A 72 -35.09 5.70 10.32
CA LEU A 72 -36.20 6.28 9.56
C LEU A 72 -37.42 6.44 10.48
N ASP A 73 -37.88 7.68 10.65
CA ASP A 73 -39.14 7.97 11.36
C ASP A 73 -40.25 8.36 10.38
N GLY A 74 -41.32 7.56 10.39
CA GLY A 74 -42.31 7.46 9.30
C GLY A 74 -43.25 8.66 9.12
N GLU A 75 -43.07 9.77 9.83
CA GLU A 75 -43.93 10.96 9.70
C GLU A 75 -43.18 12.29 9.49
N GLU A 76 -41.87 12.35 9.77
CA GLU A 76 -40.99 13.48 9.44
C GLU A 76 -39.62 12.88 9.11
N PHE A 77 -39.18 13.00 7.84
CA PHE A 77 -37.87 12.54 7.35
C PHE A 77 -36.73 13.19 8.16
N THR A 78 -36.40 12.62 9.31
CA THR A 78 -35.19 12.90 10.06
C THR A 78 -34.31 11.66 9.94
N GLU A 79 -33.53 11.63 8.86
CA GLU A 79 -32.45 10.66 8.69
C GLU A 79 -31.35 11.03 9.68
N SER A 80 -31.22 10.27 10.77
CA SER A 80 -30.00 10.26 11.57
C SER A 80 -29.11 9.15 11.03
N GLU A 81 -27.99 9.53 10.42
CA GLU A 81 -26.95 8.62 9.98
C GLU A 81 -25.82 8.63 11.02
N GLU A 82 -25.50 7.46 11.57
CA GLU A 82 -24.35 7.27 12.46
C GLU A 82 -23.42 6.20 11.89
N THR A 83 -22.15 6.53 11.67
CA THR A 83 -21.14 5.53 11.31
C THR A 83 -20.86 4.63 12.51
N VAL A 84 -21.28 3.37 12.43
CA VAL A 84 -21.15 2.38 13.51
C VAL A 84 -19.91 1.50 13.35
N ASN A 85 -19.30 1.46 12.17
CA ASN A 85 -18.04 0.74 11.94
C ASN A 85 -17.25 1.31 10.75
N THR A 86 -15.92 1.20 10.82
CA THR A 86 -15.00 1.49 9.72
C THR A 86 -14.01 0.35 9.58
N VAL A 87 -13.89 -0.21 8.38
CA VAL A 87 -12.92 -1.24 8.04
C VAL A 87 -11.89 -0.65 7.10
N ASP A 88 -10.67 -0.41 7.60
CA ASP A 88 -9.58 0.18 6.85
C ASP A 88 -8.52 -0.88 6.47
N PRO A 89 -8.23 -1.08 5.17
CA PRO A 89 -7.13 -1.93 4.72
C PRO A 89 -5.78 -1.66 5.39
N LEU A 90 -5.49 -0.41 5.76
CA LEU A 90 -4.21 -0.07 6.41
C LEU A 90 -4.03 -0.69 7.79
N ASP A 91 -5.11 -1.12 8.44
CA ASP A 91 -5.03 -1.70 9.78
C ASP A 91 -4.41 -3.11 9.79
N ARG A 92 -4.32 -3.75 8.62
CA ARG A 92 -3.59 -5.00 8.42
C ARG A 92 -2.08 -4.82 8.48
N VAL A 93 -1.60 -3.62 8.11
CA VAL A 93 -0.17 -3.27 8.07
C VAL A 93 0.09 -2.00 8.90
N PRO A 94 -0.11 -2.06 10.23
CA PRO A 94 -0.09 -0.87 11.10
C PRO A 94 1.25 -0.12 11.09
N VAL A 95 2.35 -0.81 10.75
CA VAL A 95 3.67 -0.19 10.61
C VAL A 95 3.70 0.92 9.55
N LEU A 96 2.93 0.78 8.45
CA LEU A 96 2.87 1.81 7.40
C LEU A 96 2.27 3.12 7.93
N ARG A 97 1.30 3.04 8.86
CA ARG A 97 0.74 4.25 9.48
C ARG A 97 1.78 5.00 10.29
N THR A 98 2.60 4.28 11.05
CA THR A 98 3.69 4.86 11.84
C THR A 98 4.72 5.51 10.91
N LEU A 99 5.15 4.81 9.86
CA LEU A 99 6.12 5.33 8.89
C LEU A 99 5.60 6.58 8.17
N ALA A 100 4.32 6.59 7.76
CA ALA A 100 3.71 7.77 7.15
C ALA A 100 3.67 8.96 8.11
N ARG A 101 3.30 8.75 9.37
CA ARG A 101 3.28 9.81 10.40
C ARG A 101 4.66 10.41 10.61
N GLU A 102 5.66 9.56 10.76
CA GLU A 102 7.04 10.00 10.93
C GLU A 102 7.58 10.76 9.71
N ALA A 103 7.31 10.24 8.50
CA ALA A 103 7.69 10.91 7.26
C ALA A 103 6.97 12.26 7.09
N ALA A 104 5.69 12.35 7.44
CA ALA A 104 4.93 13.60 7.43
C ALA A 104 5.49 14.63 8.42
N ALA A 105 5.96 14.18 9.59
CA ALA A 105 6.60 15.04 10.58
C ALA A 105 7.97 15.59 10.10
N ARG A 106 8.69 14.81 9.29
CA ARG A 106 10.00 15.22 8.73
C ARG A 106 9.88 16.10 7.49
N ARG A 107 8.83 15.94 6.69
CA ARG A 107 8.76 16.49 5.33
C ARG A 107 7.60 17.48 5.13
N ALA A 108 7.95 18.76 4.96
CA ALA A 108 6.97 19.83 4.78
C ALA A 108 6.31 19.89 3.38
N ASP A 109 6.87 19.23 2.36
CA ASP A 109 6.33 19.27 1.00
C ASP A 109 5.25 18.20 0.72
N GLY A 110 4.90 17.42 1.75
CA GLY A 110 3.82 16.43 1.70
C GLY A 110 4.09 15.21 0.84
N LYS A 111 5.30 15.02 0.25
CA LYS A 111 5.62 13.79 -0.48
C LYS A 111 6.39 12.79 0.38
N ILE A 112 5.65 12.16 1.30
CA ILE A 112 6.19 11.33 2.38
C ILE A 112 6.74 9.99 1.91
N ILE A 113 6.30 9.50 0.75
CA ILE A 113 6.67 8.17 0.25
C ILE A 113 8.16 8.07 -0.08
N ARG A 114 8.79 9.15 -0.56
CA ARG A 114 10.24 9.18 -0.78
C ARG A 114 11.03 9.01 0.52
N ASP A 115 10.53 9.56 1.62
CA ASP A 115 11.15 9.42 2.94
C ASP A 115 11.05 7.98 3.47
N ILE A 116 9.97 7.27 3.10
CA ILE A 116 9.77 5.86 3.47
C ILE A 116 10.63 4.95 2.59
N ALA A 117 10.60 5.16 1.27
CA ALA A 117 11.30 4.33 0.29
C ALA A 117 12.82 4.59 0.22
N GLY A 118 13.26 5.78 0.60
CA GLY A 118 14.63 6.25 0.40
C GLY A 118 14.92 6.70 -1.03
N HIS A 119 16.19 6.97 -1.30
CA HIS A 119 16.72 7.29 -2.62
C HIS A 119 17.26 6.04 -3.30
N THR A 120 16.85 5.80 -4.53
CA THR A 120 17.30 4.64 -5.31
C THR A 120 18.31 5.06 -6.38
N GLU A 121 19.51 4.49 -6.33
CA GLU A 121 20.57 4.70 -7.31
C GLU A 121 20.84 3.43 -8.12
N PRO A 122 20.90 3.50 -9.46
CA PRO A 122 21.28 2.35 -10.28
C PRO A 122 22.76 2.04 -10.10
N VAL A 123 23.07 0.79 -9.76
CA VAL A 123 24.46 0.28 -9.67
C VAL A 123 24.93 -0.25 -11.02
N GLY A 124 24.06 -0.97 -11.74
CA GLY A 124 24.34 -1.45 -13.10
C GLY A 124 23.40 -2.56 -13.55
N SER A 125 23.50 -2.95 -14.83
CA SER A 125 22.74 -4.06 -15.39
C SER A 125 23.60 -5.07 -16.16
N ALA A 126 23.25 -6.36 -16.10
CA ALA A 126 23.89 -7.42 -16.88
C ALA A 126 22.87 -8.44 -17.41
N ARG A 127 23.19 -9.06 -18.54
CA ARG A 127 22.43 -10.18 -19.09
C ARG A 127 22.96 -11.50 -18.56
N CYS A 128 22.08 -12.35 -18.05
CA CYS A 128 22.40 -13.70 -17.61
C CYS A 128 21.21 -14.62 -17.94
N GLY A 129 21.47 -15.78 -18.56
CA GLY A 129 20.41 -16.77 -18.86
C GLY A 129 19.28 -16.28 -19.80
N GLY A 130 19.48 -15.17 -20.52
CA GLY A 130 18.46 -14.56 -21.37
C GLY A 130 17.64 -13.45 -20.69
N ASP A 131 17.82 -13.23 -19.38
CA ASP A 131 17.18 -12.18 -18.61
C ASP A 131 18.15 -11.02 -18.33
N ILE A 132 17.60 -9.84 -18.03
CA ILE A 132 18.34 -8.65 -17.63
C ILE A 132 18.19 -8.48 -16.13
N TYR A 133 19.32 -8.49 -15.43
CA TYR A 133 19.42 -8.18 -14.01
C TYR A 133 19.85 -6.73 -13.87
N SER A 134 19.10 -5.93 -13.12
CA SER A 134 19.42 -4.54 -12.81
C SER A 134 19.54 -4.38 -11.30
N LEU A 135 20.71 -3.95 -10.83
CA LEU A 135 21.04 -3.79 -9.42
C LEU A 135 20.88 -2.33 -8.99
N TYR A 136 20.33 -2.11 -7.81
CA TYR A 136 20.08 -0.79 -7.24
C TYR A 136 20.54 -0.70 -5.79
N ARG A 137 21.09 0.45 -5.41
CA ARG A 137 21.34 0.84 -4.03
C ARG A 137 20.18 1.71 -3.56
N VAL A 138 19.66 1.41 -2.38
CA VAL A 138 18.63 2.21 -1.71
C VAL A 138 19.26 2.82 -0.46
N GLU A 139 19.18 4.14 -0.32
CA GLU A 139 19.74 4.87 0.81
C GLU A 139 18.72 5.78 1.47
N GLY A 140 18.79 5.93 2.79
CA GLY A 140 17.91 6.82 3.56
C GLY A 140 16.45 6.35 3.58
N SER A 141 16.20 5.06 3.38
CA SER A 141 14.85 4.49 3.55
C SER A 141 14.50 4.37 5.04
N ALA A 142 13.21 4.30 5.36
CA ALA A 142 12.75 4.04 6.71
C ALA A 142 13.15 2.65 7.26
N PHE A 143 13.64 1.77 6.38
CA PHE A 143 14.04 0.41 6.69
C PHE A 143 15.56 0.24 6.74
N GLY A 144 16.30 1.35 6.61
CA GLY A 144 17.76 1.37 6.49
C GLY A 144 18.22 1.35 5.04
N ASP A 145 19.54 1.38 4.84
CA ASP A 145 20.13 1.29 3.51
C ASP A 145 20.25 -0.18 3.11
N PHE A 146 19.97 -0.50 1.85
CA PHE A 146 20.06 -1.88 1.35
C PHE A 146 20.25 -1.91 -0.16
N THR A 147 20.52 -3.10 -0.69
CA THR A 147 20.61 -3.35 -2.13
C THR A 147 19.45 -4.22 -2.58
N CYS A 148 18.79 -3.87 -3.68
CA CYS A 148 17.75 -4.66 -4.32
C CYS A 148 18.05 -4.84 -5.81
N TYR A 149 17.39 -5.80 -6.46
CA TYR A 149 17.58 -6.01 -7.89
C TYR A 149 16.26 -6.30 -8.61
N ARG A 150 16.21 -5.99 -9.90
CA ARG A 150 15.13 -6.37 -10.80
C ARG A 150 15.60 -7.41 -11.81
N VAL A 151 14.75 -8.37 -12.13
CA VAL A 151 14.99 -9.38 -13.16
C VAL A 151 13.84 -9.40 -14.14
N GLY A 152 14.13 -9.26 -15.42
CA GLY A 152 13.08 -9.40 -16.43
C GLY A 152 13.62 -9.48 -17.85
N ARG A 153 12.70 -9.72 -18.79
CA ARG A 153 12.98 -9.67 -20.22
C ARG A 153 12.52 -8.34 -20.78
N ALA A 154 13.39 -7.69 -21.55
CA ALA A 154 12.99 -6.53 -22.34
C ALA A 154 11.78 -6.91 -23.23
N PRO A 155 10.78 -6.03 -23.39
CA PRO A 155 10.72 -4.63 -22.96
C PRO A 155 10.05 -4.38 -21.59
N TYR A 156 9.76 -5.42 -20.80
CA TYR A 156 8.99 -5.28 -19.56
C TYR A 156 9.84 -4.85 -18.35
N ASN A 157 9.22 -4.11 -17.43
CA ASN A 157 9.80 -3.86 -16.11
C ASN A 157 9.87 -5.21 -15.37
N GLY A 158 11.09 -5.68 -15.12
CA GLY A 158 11.31 -6.95 -14.44
C GLY A 158 10.79 -6.98 -13.00
N THR A 159 10.57 -8.19 -12.49
CA THR A 159 10.20 -8.48 -11.10
C THR A 159 11.24 -7.91 -10.14
N LEU A 160 10.78 -7.23 -9.09
CA LEU A 160 11.64 -6.64 -8.05
C LEU A 160 11.88 -7.65 -6.93
N TYR A 161 13.13 -7.75 -6.51
CA TYR A 161 13.57 -8.61 -5.43
C TYR A 161 14.17 -7.74 -4.32
N LEU A 162 13.54 -7.77 -3.15
CA LEU A 162 13.96 -7.04 -1.96
C LEU A 162 14.70 -7.98 -1.00
N PRO A 163 15.73 -7.52 -0.27
CA PRO A 163 16.37 -8.34 0.74
C PRO A 163 15.37 -8.62 1.87
N ALA A 164 15.32 -9.87 2.34
CA ALA A 164 14.49 -10.25 3.47
C ALA A 164 14.77 -9.34 4.69
N GLY A 165 13.71 -8.83 5.30
CA GLY A 165 13.83 -7.90 6.45
C GLY A 165 14.55 -6.58 6.14
N PHE A 166 14.74 -6.24 4.85
CA PHE A 166 15.50 -5.07 4.39
C PHE A 166 16.97 -5.07 4.83
N HIS A 167 17.55 -6.25 5.06
CA HIS A 167 18.95 -6.36 5.48
C HIS A 167 19.92 -5.97 4.36
N ASP A 168 20.93 -5.17 4.69
CA ASP A 168 22.02 -4.89 3.77
C ASP A 168 23.00 -6.06 3.72
N TYR A 169 22.96 -6.81 2.61
CA TYR A 169 23.92 -7.88 2.37
C TYR A 169 25.30 -7.37 1.88
N GLY A 170 25.51 -6.06 1.77
CA GLY A 170 26.78 -5.49 1.33
C GLY A 170 27.09 -5.75 -0.15
N ILE A 171 26.07 -6.06 -0.95
CA ILE A 171 26.23 -6.33 -2.38
C ILE A 171 26.35 -5.00 -3.12
N ALA A 172 27.58 -4.70 -3.58
CA ALA A 172 27.89 -3.46 -4.29
C ALA A 172 28.08 -3.63 -5.80
N THR A 173 28.04 -4.86 -6.33
CA THR A 173 28.30 -5.13 -7.76
C THR A 173 27.43 -6.27 -8.28
N LEU A 174 27.18 -6.30 -9.59
CA LEU A 174 26.48 -7.41 -10.26
C LEU A 174 27.20 -8.74 -10.08
N ARG A 175 28.54 -8.75 -10.05
CA ARG A 175 29.31 -9.96 -9.76
C ARG A 175 29.03 -10.48 -8.34
N GLY A 176 28.94 -9.57 -7.37
CA GLY A 176 28.55 -9.89 -6.00
C GLY A 176 27.13 -10.44 -5.92
N LEU A 177 26.18 -9.85 -6.67
CA LEU A 177 24.82 -10.35 -6.78
C LEU A 177 24.80 -11.80 -7.30
N PHE A 178 25.44 -12.07 -8.43
CA PHE A 178 25.43 -13.42 -9.00
C PHE A 178 26.09 -14.45 -8.08
N ALA A 179 27.19 -14.09 -7.41
CA ALA A 179 27.82 -14.96 -6.42
C ALA A 179 26.88 -15.26 -5.23
N ALA A 180 26.13 -14.26 -4.76
CA ALA A 180 25.16 -14.44 -3.68
C ALA A 180 23.99 -15.36 -4.09
N LEU A 181 23.49 -15.22 -5.32
CA LEU A 181 22.42 -16.05 -5.87
C LEU A 181 22.88 -17.51 -6.08
N GLU A 182 24.05 -17.72 -6.66
CA GLU A 182 24.62 -19.06 -6.87
C GLU A 182 24.93 -19.77 -5.54
N GLY A 183 25.42 -19.01 -4.55
CA GLY A 183 25.78 -19.54 -3.24
C GLY A 183 24.62 -19.71 -2.26
N GLY A 184 23.41 -19.23 -2.60
CA GLY A 184 22.26 -19.19 -1.68
C GLY A 184 22.52 -18.39 -0.41
N GLN A 185 23.39 -17.38 -0.48
CA GLN A 185 23.91 -16.65 0.69
C GLN A 185 22.99 -15.53 1.17
N CYS A 186 21.99 -15.18 0.37
CA CYS A 186 21.07 -14.07 0.63
C CYS A 186 19.65 -14.51 0.34
N GLU A 187 18.75 -14.20 1.24
CA GLU A 187 17.32 -14.38 1.01
C GLU A 187 16.76 -13.10 0.42
N PHE A 188 16.31 -13.19 -0.82
CA PHE A 188 15.58 -12.14 -1.51
C PHE A 188 14.15 -12.60 -1.70
N LEU A 189 13.23 -11.78 -1.22
CA LEU A 189 11.80 -12.04 -1.30
C LEU A 189 11.26 -11.52 -2.63
N CYS A 190 10.36 -12.30 -3.22
CA CYS A 190 9.68 -12.03 -4.48
C CYS A 190 8.18 -12.30 -4.29
N GLU A 191 7.37 -11.26 -4.46
CA GLU A 191 5.91 -11.27 -4.67
C GLU A 191 5.04 -12.10 -3.68
N TYR A 192 5.51 -12.39 -2.47
CA TYR A 192 4.72 -13.17 -1.48
C TYR A 192 4.82 -12.64 -0.04
N GLN A 193 4.96 -11.33 0.12
CA GLN A 193 4.39 -10.58 1.25
C GLN A 193 3.29 -9.66 0.72
N ASP A 194 2.12 -10.23 0.45
CA ASP A 194 1.02 -9.70 -0.38
C ASP A 194 0.64 -8.21 -0.19
N GLU A 195 0.86 -7.61 0.98
CA GLU A 195 0.43 -6.24 1.27
C GLU A 195 1.56 -5.22 1.34
N ILE A 196 2.77 -5.63 1.75
CA ILE A 196 3.96 -4.76 1.77
C ILE A 196 4.61 -4.73 0.38
N ASP A 197 4.61 -5.86 -0.32
CA ASP A 197 5.20 -5.96 -1.65
C ASP A 197 4.45 -5.10 -2.68
N GLU A 198 3.12 -5.07 -2.66
CA GLU A 198 2.33 -4.19 -3.55
C GLU A 198 2.64 -2.71 -3.31
N VAL A 199 2.78 -2.32 -2.03
CA VAL A 199 3.21 -0.98 -1.63
C VAL A 199 4.57 -0.66 -2.22
N TYR A 200 5.57 -1.53 -2.05
CA TYR A 200 6.92 -1.32 -2.58
C TYR A 200 7.00 -1.35 -4.10
N HIS A 201 6.25 -2.22 -4.77
CA HIS A 201 6.10 -2.16 -6.22
C HIS A 201 5.61 -0.78 -6.66
N GLY A 202 4.62 -0.20 -5.97
CA GLY A 202 4.18 1.18 -6.18
C GLY A 202 5.24 2.25 -5.86
N LEU A 203 6.11 2.03 -4.87
CA LEU A 203 7.23 2.94 -4.54
C LEU A 203 8.31 2.98 -5.65
N PHE A 204 8.60 1.83 -6.27
CA PHE A 204 9.65 1.71 -7.29
C PHE A 204 9.14 1.86 -8.74
N GLU A 205 7.84 1.64 -8.99
CA GLU A 205 7.21 2.04 -10.24
C GLU A 205 6.98 3.55 -10.20
N LYS A 206 7.76 4.32 -10.96
CA LYS A 206 7.46 5.73 -11.21
C LYS A 206 6.07 5.85 -11.85
N ARG A 207 5.02 5.97 -11.05
CA ARG A 207 3.80 6.65 -11.49
C ARG A 207 3.96 8.14 -11.18
N ILE A 208 4.06 8.87 -12.29
CA ILE A 208 4.18 10.32 -12.40
C ILE A 208 2.99 10.98 -11.70
#